data_AF-A0A2E3NNE2-F1
#
_entry.id   AF-A0A2E3NNE2-F1
#
_cell.length_a   1.000
_cell.length_b   1.000
_cell.length_c   1.000
_cell.angle_alpha   90.00
_cell.angle_beta   90.00
_cell.angle_gamma   90.00
#
_symmetry.space_group_name_H-M   'P 1'
#
loop_
_entity.id
_entity.type
_entity.pdbx_description
1 polymer ?
#
loop_
_entity_poly.entity_id
_entity_poly.type
_entity_poly.pdbx_seq_one_letter_code
_entity_poly.pdbx_strand_id
1 'polypeptide(L)' 'MCLRVHARLVRGCPCVELRDELSGAVRYRWSSDLHAADIHGHDVQDLIRMLLLASAQTEARQAGQESG' A
#
# COMPACT_ATOMS: atom_id res chain seq x y z
N MET A 1 -10.61 8.05 -5.26
CA MET A 1 -9.26 8.61 -5.04
C MET A 1 -8.28 7.98 -6.03
N CYS A 2 -7.25 8.71 -6.49
CA CYS A 2 -6.15 8.10 -7.25
C CYS A 2 -5.02 7.76 -6.28
N LEU A 3 -4.59 6.50 -6.28
CA LEU A 3 -3.54 6.00 -5.38
C LEU A 3 -2.34 5.54 -6.19
N ARG A 4 -1.15 5.90 -5.72
CA ARG A 4 0.12 5.50 -6.31
C ARG A 4 0.91 4.63 -5.34
N VAL A 5 1.40 3.50 -5.85
CA VAL A 5 2.30 2.60 -5.12
C VAL A 5 3.73 3.14 -5.22
N HIS A 6 4.42 3.19 -4.09
CA HIS A 6 5.80 3.60 -3.99
C HIS A 6 6.61 2.53 -3.23
N ALA A 7 7.52 1.85 -3.90
CA ALA A 7 8.36 0.81 -3.32
C ALA A 7 9.83 1.26 -3.30
N ARG A 8 10.49 1.12 -2.15
CA ARG A 8 11.91 1.45 -1.98
C ARG A 8 12.58 0.54 -0.95
N LEU A 9 13.91 0.47 -0.99
CA LEU A 9 14.70 -0.18 0.05
C LEU A 9 15.10 0.85 1.11
N VAL A 10 14.85 0.54 2.38
CA VAL A 10 15.28 1.32 3.54
C VAL A 10 16.17 0.42 4.38
N ARG A 11 17.46 0.76 4.49
CA ARG A 11 18.46 -0.05 5.20
C ARG A 11 18.48 -1.53 4.74
N GLY A 12 18.33 -1.77 3.42
CA GLY A 12 18.33 -3.12 2.85
C GLY A 12 17.02 -3.88 2.95
N CYS A 13 16.02 -3.34 3.65
CA CYS A 13 14.71 -3.96 3.82
C CYS A 13 13.66 -3.23 2.96
N PRO A 14 12.65 -3.93 2.39
CA PRO A 14 11.65 -3.26 1.58
C PRO A 14 10.68 -2.44 2.41
N CYS A 15 10.32 -1.30 1.84
CA CYS A 15 9.29 -0.41 2.31
C CYS A 15 8.36 -0.12 1.12
N VAL A 16 7.08 -0.46 1.27
CA VAL A 16 6.05 -0.19 0.27
C VAL A 16 5.01 0.75 0.88
N GLU A 17 4.71 1.82 0.17
CA GLU A 17 3.74 2.83 0.59
C GLU A 17 2.67 2.97 -0.48
N LEU A 18 1.42 3.08 -0.05
CA LEU A 18 0.31 3.52 -0.89
C LEU A 18 0.03 4.98 -0.55
N ARG A 19 0.21 5.85 -1.53
CA ARG A 19 0.09 7.30 -1.37
C ARG A 19 -1.08 7.82 -2.18
N ASP A 20 -1.77 8.82 -1.64
CA ASP A 20 -2.70 9.62 -2.42
C ASP A 20 -1.93 10.42 -3.48
N GLU A 21 -2.37 10.33 -4.73
CA GLU A 21 -1.64 10.89 -5.87
C GLU A 21 -1.62 12.42 -5.85
N LEU A 22 -2.70 13.05 -5.37
CA LEU A 22 -2.85 14.50 -5.37
C LEU A 22 -2.07 15.16 -4.24
N SER A 23 -2.20 14.64 -3.02
CA SER A 23 -1.60 15.21 -1.81
C SER A 23 -0.22 14.63 -1.47
N GLY A 24 0.14 13.49 -2.05
CA GLY A 24 1.35 12.74 -1.70
C GLY A 24 1.29 12.08 -0.31
N ALA A 25 0.16 12.20 0.40
CA ALA A 25 -0.02 11.69 1.75
C ALA A 25 0.00 10.16 1.77
N VAL A 26 0.70 9.59 2.75
CA VAL A 26 0.75 8.13 2.93
C VAL A 26 -0.55 7.66 3.55
N ARG A 27 -1.28 6.79 2.84
CA ARG A 27 -2.53 6.18 3.32
C ARG A 27 -2.24 4.85 4.00
N TYR A 28 -1.32 4.07 3.43
CA TYR A 28 -0.87 2.80 3.98
C TYR A 28 0.63 2.66 3.83
N ARG A 29 1.28 2.08 4.84
CA ARG A 29 2.70 1.76 4.81
C ARG A 29 2.88 0.33 5.28
N TRP A 30 3.66 -0.41 4.51
CA TRP A 30 4.21 -1.68 4.94
C TRP A 30 5.74 -1.57 4.96
N SER A 31 6.33 -2.03 6.05
CA SER A 31 7.77 -2.17 6.23
C SER A 31 8.02 -3.51 6.89
N SER A 32 8.99 -4.25 6.34
CA SER A 32 9.49 -5.49 6.95
C SER A 32 10.93 -5.27 7.39
N ASP A 33 11.35 -5.96 8.45
CA ASP A 33 12.75 -6.03 8.86
C ASP A 33 13.52 -7.14 8.12
N LEU A 34 12.85 -7.85 7.21
CA LEU A 34 13.44 -8.87 6.34
C LEU A 34 14.26 -8.21 5.23
N HIS A 35 15.46 -8.73 4.98
CA HIS A 35 16.30 -8.23 3.89
C HIS A 35 15.67 -8.56 2.54
N ALA A 36 15.81 -7.65 1.58
CA ALA A 36 15.23 -7.82 0.26
C ALA A 36 15.73 -9.07 -0.48
N ALA A 37 16.92 -9.58 -0.14
CA ALA A 37 17.47 -10.82 -0.67
C ALA A 37 16.66 -12.06 -0.26
N ASP A 38 15.95 -11.99 0.87
CA ASP A 38 15.18 -13.11 1.44
C ASP A 38 13.70 -13.05 1.04
N ILE A 39 13.32 -12.10 0.18
CA ILE A 39 11.93 -11.87 -0.22
C ILE A 39 11.72 -12.36 -1.63
N HIS A 40 10.74 -13.24 -1.82
CA HIS A 40 10.40 -13.73 -3.14
C HIS A 40 9.52 -12.71 -3.87
N GLY A 41 9.66 -12.64 -5.19
CA GLY A 41 8.91 -11.67 -6.00
C GLY A 41 7.38 -11.79 -5.87
N HIS A 42 6.86 -12.96 -5.51
CA HIS A 42 5.42 -13.18 -5.31
C HIS A 42 4.90 -12.50 -4.02
N ASP A 43 5.69 -12.49 -2.94
CA ASP A 43 5.33 -11.84 -1.68
C ASP A 43 5.06 -10.34 -1.86
N VAL A 44 5.86 -9.69 -2.72
CA VAL A 44 5.72 -8.26 -3.03
C VAL A 44 4.44 -7.98 -3.83
N GLN A 45 4.08 -8.87 -4.76
CA GLN A 45 2.86 -8.73 -5.57
C GLN A 45 1.61 -8.92 -4.70
N ASP A 46 1.59 -9.94 -3.84
CA ASP A 46 0.48 -10.20 -2.94
C ASP A 46 0.30 -9.05 -1.93
N LEU A 47 1.40 -8.48 -1.45
CA LEU A 47 1.35 -7.29 -0.60
C LEU A 47 0.71 -6.09 -1.32
N ILE A 48 1.17 -5.77 -2.54
CA ILE A 48 0.60 -4.66 -3.32
C ILE A 48 -0.90 -4.90 -3.55
N ARG A 49 -1.29 -6.13 -3.89
CA ARG A 49 -2.69 -6.51 -4.06
C ARG A 49 -3.49 -6.30 -2.79
N MET A 50 -3.01 -6.77 -1.63
CA MET A 50 -3.70 -6.58 -0.35
C MET A 50 -3.88 -5.10 0.00
N LEU A 51 -2.86 -4.26 -0.22
CA LEU A 51 -2.94 -2.83 0.03
C LEU A 51 -3.98 -2.14 -0.86
N LEU A 52 -4.03 -2.51 -2.15
CA LEU A 52 -5.04 -2.00 -3.08
C LEU A 52 -6.45 -2.44 -2.67
N LEU A 53 -6.65 -3.70 -2.31
CA LEU A 53 -7.94 -4.21 -1.84
C LEU A 53 -8.42 -3.50 -0.57
N ALA A 54 -7.55 -3.30 0.42
CA ALA A 54 -7.88 -2.58 1.65
C ALA A 54 -8.29 -1.13 1.37
N SER A 55 -7.63 -0.47 0.40
CA SER A 55 -7.98 0.89 0.00
C SER A 55 -9.38 0.96 -0.63
N ALA A 56 -9.71 0.03 -1.53
CA ALA A 56 -11.01 -0.02 -2.20
C ALA A 56 -12.16 -0.30 -1.20
N GLN A 57 -11.93 -1.15 -0.19
CA GLN A 57 -12.94 -1.38 0.86
C GLN A 57 -13.18 -0.15 1.73
N THR A 58 -12.15 0.65 1.99
CA THR A 58 -12.29 1.90 2.74
C THR A 58 -13.14 2.90 1.97
N GLU A 59 -12.93 3.03 0.67
CA GLU A 59 -13.74 3.90 -0.21
C GLU A 59 -15.20 3.44 -0.26
N ALA A 60 -15.44 2.12 -0.43
CA ALA A 60 -16.80 1.57 -0.46
C ALA A 60 -17.57 1.84 0.86
N ARG A 61 -16.89 1.75 2.00
CA ARG A 61 -17.49 2.05 3.31
C ARG A 61 -17.81 3.54 3.48
N GLN A 62 -16.96 4.43 2.97
CA GLN A 62 -17.19 5.87 3.02
C GLN A 62 -18.36 6.29 2.12
N ALA A 63 -18.40 5.78 0.88
CA ALA A 63 -19.49 6.07 -0.07
C ALA A 63 -20.87 5.58 0.42
N GLY A 64 -20.91 4.45 1.16
CA GLY A 64 -22.14 3.93 1.76
C GLY A 64 -22.62 4.73 2.99
N GLN A 65 -21.73 5.46 3.66
CA GLN A 65 -22.09 6.32 4.81
C GLN A 65 -22.56 7.71 4.40
N GLU A 66 -22.17 8.21 3.21
CA GLU A 66 -22.63 9.51 2.68
C GLU A 66 -24.02 9.44 2.02
N SER A 67 -24.56 8.24 1.80
CA SER A 67 -25.88 8.01 1.19
C SER A 67 -27.01 7.75 2.20
N GLY A 68 -26.77 7.99 3.50
CA GLY A 68 -27.71 7.76 4.60
C GLY A 68 -28.22 9.03 5.25
#